data_AF-A0A954Y795-F1
#
_entry.id   AF-A0A954Y795-F1
#
_cell.length_a   1.000
_cell.length_b   1.000
_cell.length_c   1.000
_cell.angle_alpha   90.00
_cell.angle_beta   90.00
_cell.angle_gamma   90.00
#
_symmetry.space_group_name_H-M   'P 1'
#
loop_
_entity.id
_entity.type
_entity.pdbx_description
1 polymer ?
#
loop_
_entity_poly.entity_id
_entity_poly.type
_entity_poly.pdbx_seq_one_letter_code
_entity_poly.pdbx_strand_id
1 'polypeptide(L)'
;TGLTPWLAWVRGQAPPRRDFNPCGAYRFVRHPVYLSFMGLVWFTPTMTLDQAVLTGVWTVYLFVGSWLKDRRLEHFIGEPYREYERRVPGYPLMLVGPLATKRT
;
A
#
# COMPACT_ATOMS: atom_id res chain seq x y z
N THR A 1 13.58 2.03 11.38
CA THR A 1 14.70 1.76 12.31
C THR A 1 14.59 0.32 12.79
N GLY A 2 15.49 -0.56 12.37
CA GLY A 2 15.45 -2.02 12.63
C GLY A 2 16.18 -2.47 13.90
N LEU A 3 16.89 -1.56 14.59
CA LEU A 3 17.64 -1.86 15.80
C LEU A 3 16.74 -2.09 17.03
N THR A 4 15.61 -1.37 17.11
CA THR A 4 14.64 -1.49 18.21
C THR A 4 14.03 -2.89 18.34
N PRO A 5 13.59 -3.59 17.26
CA PRO A 5 13.09 -4.96 17.39
C PRO A 5 14.18 -5.97 17.73
N TRP A 6 15.42 -5.79 17.25
CA TRP A 6 16.54 -6.68 17.60
C TRP A 6 16.90 -6.58 19.09
N LEU A 7 16.97 -5.35 19.62
CA LEU A 7 17.21 -5.11 21.05
C LEU A 7 16.06 -5.61 21.93
N ALA A 8 14.80 -5.49 21.48
CA ALA A 8 13.65 -6.02 22.20
C ALA A 8 13.70 -7.56 22.28
N TRP A 9 14.09 -8.23 21.19
CA TRP A 9 14.27 -9.68 21.14
C TRP A 9 15.37 -10.17 22.11
N VAL A 10 16.54 -9.51 22.12
CA VAL A 10 17.63 -9.83 23.07
C VAL A 10 17.20 -9.62 24.53
N ARG A 11 16.32 -8.65 24.80
CA ARG A 11 15.81 -8.33 26.15
C ARG A 11 14.60 -9.18 26.55
N GLY A 12 14.14 -10.12 25.73
CA GLY A 12 12.93 -10.91 25.97
C GLY A 12 11.65 -10.06 26.04
N GLN A 13 11.68 -8.84 25.52
CA GLN A 13 10.54 -7.93 25.52
C GLN A 13 9.69 -8.18 24.28
N ALA A 14 8.36 -8.20 24.46
CA ALA A 14 7.45 -8.25 23.32
C ALA A 14 7.76 -7.08 22.37
N PRO A 15 7.88 -7.32 21.05
CA PRO A 15 8.14 -6.25 20.11
C PRO A 15 7.06 -5.19 20.24
N PRO A 16 7.42 -3.89 20.30
CA PRO A 16 6.44 -2.83 20.46
C PRO A 16 5.43 -2.90 19.31
N ARG A 17 4.14 -3.07 19.64
CA ARG A 17 3.06 -2.92 18.68
C ARG A 17 3.15 -1.50 18.12
N ARG A 18 3.38 -1.37 16.82
CA ARG A 18 3.36 -0.07 16.16
C ARG A 18 1.92 0.38 16.06
N ASP A 19 1.61 1.49 16.71
CA ASP A 19 0.31 2.13 16.55
C ASP A 19 0.11 2.53 15.09
N PHE A 20 -1.02 2.12 14.53
CA PHE A 20 -1.42 2.44 13.17
C PHE A 20 -2.05 3.84 13.16
N ASN A 21 -1.22 4.86 12.99
CA ASN A 21 -1.70 6.24 12.88
C ASN A 21 -1.38 6.81 11.48
N PRO A 22 -2.33 6.78 10.53
CA PRO A 22 -2.10 7.29 9.18
C PRO A 22 -2.02 8.83 9.18
N CYS A 23 -0.82 9.37 8.98
CA CYS A 23 -0.57 10.81 8.88
C CYS A 23 -0.26 11.26 7.44
N GLY A 24 -0.59 12.50 7.10
CA GLY A 24 -0.24 13.13 5.81
C GLY A 24 -0.97 12.53 4.61
N ALA A 25 -0.22 12.18 3.56
CA ALA A 25 -0.76 11.65 2.29
C ALA A 25 -1.57 10.35 2.44
N TYR A 26 -1.28 9.56 3.49
CA TYR A 26 -2.04 8.36 3.82
C TYR A 26 -3.49 8.65 4.24
N ARG A 27 -3.82 9.89 4.61
CA ARG A 27 -5.22 10.26 4.90
C ARG A 27 -6.10 10.33 3.64
N PHE A 28 -5.49 10.48 2.46
CA PHE A 28 -6.19 10.65 1.20
C PHE A 28 -6.14 9.40 0.32
N VAL A 29 -5.01 8.68 0.32
CA VAL A 29 -4.79 7.48 -0.51
C VAL A 29 -4.03 6.45 0.32
N ARG A 30 -4.40 5.16 0.28
CA ARG A 30 -3.69 4.11 1.06
C ARG A 30 -2.26 3.87 0.58
N HIS A 31 -2.00 4.10 -0.70
CA HIS A 31 -0.71 3.82 -1.34
C HIS A 31 -0.16 5.01 -2.14
N PRO A 32 0.16 6.14 -1.47
CA PRO A 32 0.66 7.33 -2.15
C PRO A 32 2.01 7.06 -2.84
N VAL A 33 2.86 6.20 -2.25
CA VAL A 33 4.15 5.80 -2.82
C VAL A 33 3.99 5.01 -4.12
N TYR A 34 3.05 4.06 -4.16
CA TYR A 34 2.81 3.27 -5.38
C TYR A 34 2.19 4.14 -6.48
N LEU A 35 1.38 5.13 -6.11
CA LEU A 35 0.86 6.13 -7.04
C LEU A 35 2.01 6.95 -7.65
N SER A 36 3.00 7.36 -6.86
CA SER A 36 4.20 8.04 -7.38
C SER A 36 5.00 7.15 -8.34
N PHE A 37 5.19 5.87 -8.03
CA PHE A 37 5.84 4.92 -8.95
C PHE A 37 5.04 4.71 -10.23
N MET A 38 3.72 4.60 -10.13
CA MET A 38 2.86 4.51 -11.31
C MET A 38 3.01 5.77 -12.18
N GLY A 39 3.05 6.95 -11.57
CA GLY A 39 3.36 8.20 -12.28
C GLY A 39 4.69 8.12 -13.03
N LEU A 40 5.77 7.68 -12.38
CA LEU A 40 7.09 7.56 -13.02
C LEU A 40 7.08 6.63 -14.23
N VAL A 41 6.41 5.49 -14.13
CA VAL A 41 6.30 4.53 -15.25
C VAL A 41 5.52 5.16 -16.42
N TRP A 42 4.46 5.89 -16.12
CA TRP A 42 3.61 6.53 -17.12
C TRP A 42 4.18 7.83 -17.71
N PHE A 43 5.08 8.53 -17.01
CA PHE A 43 5.74 9.75 -17.49
C PHE A 43 6.87 9.50 -18.48
N THR A 44 6.96 8.30 -19.06
CA THR A 44 7.93 7.98 -20.10
C THR A 44 7.38 8.48 -21.46
N PRO A 45 7.92 9.55 -22.07
CA PRO A 45 7.30 10.22 -23.22
C PRO A 45 7.39 9.40 -24.52
N THR A 46 8.28 8.43 -24.60
CA THR A 46 8.54 7.62 -25.80
C THR A 46 8.07 6.18 -25.62
N MET A 47 6.75 5.96 -25.71
CA MET A 47 6.16 4.62 -25.64
C MET A 47 6.48 3.80 -26.90
N THR A 48 7.59 3.07 -26.89
CA THR A 48 7.82 1.95 -27.81
C THR A 48 6.99 0.74 -27.38
N LEU A 49 6.79 -0.24 -28.27
CA LEU A 49 6.02 -1.46 -27.97
C LEU A 49 6.53 -2.15 -26.69
N ASP A 50 7.86 -2.24 -26.53
CA ASP A 50 8.50 -2.84 -25.36
C ASP A 50 8.16 -2.08 -24.07
N GLN A 51 8.12 -0.75 -24.12
CA GLN A 51 7.77 0.10 -22.98
C GLN A 51 6.28 0.05 -22.65
N ALA A 52 5.40 -0.11 -23.64
CA ALA A 52 3.98 -0.31 -23.42
C ALA A 52 3.72 -1.63 -22.68
N VAL A 53 4.38 -2.72 -23.10
CA VAL A 53 4.32 -4.02 -22.42
C VAL A 53 4.87 -3.90 -20.99
N LEU A 54 6.04 -3.27 -20.83
CA LEU A 54 6.67 -3.09 -19.53
C LEU A 54 5.79 -2.26 -18.58
N THR A 55 5.18 -1.18 -19.07
CA THR A 55 4.25 -0.34 -18.32
C THR A 55 3.01 -1.13 -17.88
N GLY A 56 2.46 -1.97 -18.77
CA GLY A 56 1.38 -2.88 -18.43
C GLY A 56 1.75 -3.83 -17.30
N VAL A 57 2.92 -4.48 -17.39
CA VAL A 57 3.43 -5.40 -16.37
C VAL A 57 3.65 -4.69 -15.03
N TRP A 58 4.30 -3.52 -15.04
CA TRP A 58 4.50 -2.72 -13.82
C TRP A 58 3.18 -2.29 -13.19
N THR A 59 2.22 -1.88 -14.01
CA THR A 59 0.89 -1.50 -13.53
C THR A 59 0.21 -2.67 -12.83
N VAL A 60 0.19 -3.85 -13.45
CA VAL A 60 -0.36 -5.08 -12.83
C VAL A 60 0.40 -5.44 -11.55
N TYR A 61 1.73 -5.38 -11.57
CA TYR A 61 2.57 -5.67 -10.40
C TYR A 61 2.27 -4.74 -9.22
N LEU A 62 2.15 -3.44 -9.46
CA LEU A 62 1.79 -2.46 -8.43
C LEU A 62 0.40 -2.75 -7.85
N PHE A 63 -0.57 -3.10 -8.68
CA PHE A 63 -1.92 -3.46 -8.22
C PHE A 63 -1.93 -4.74 -7.37
N VAL A 64 -1.28 -5.81 -7.83
CA VAL A 64 -1.19 -7.07 -7.09
C VAL A 64 -0.45 -6.87 -5.76
N GLY A 65 0.67 -6.14 -5.78
CA GLY A 65 1.44 -5.84 -4.58
C GLY A 65 0.68 -5.00 -3.56
N SER A 66 -0.13 -4.05 -4.03
CA SER A 66 -1.03 -3.25 -3.19
C SER A 66 -2.08 -4.11 -2.51
N TRP A 67 -2.76 -4.97 -3.29
CA TRP A 67 -3.78 -5.85 -2.76
C TRP A 67 -3.24 -6.83 -1.71
N LEU A 68 -2.09 -7.44 -1.99
CA LEU A 68 -1.45 -8.36 -1.04
C LEU A 68 -1.02 -7.65 0.24
N LYS A 69 -0.59 -6.40 0.13
CA LYS A 69 -0.19 -5.56 1.26
C LYS A 69 -1.39 -5.21 2.15
N ASP A 70 -2.51 -4.82 1.56
CA ASP A 70 -3.75 -4.52 2.29
C ASP A 70 -4.24 -5.77 3.04
N ARG A 71 -4.29 -6.93 2.37
CA ARG A 71 -4.68 -8.20 3.00
C ARG A 71 -3.74 -8.61 4.15
N ARG A 72 -2.45 -8.31 4.02
CA ARG A 72 -1.46 -8.52 5.08
C ARG A 72 -1.68 -7.56 6.25
N LEU A 73 -1.97 -6.30 5.99
CA LEU A 73 -2.26 -5.30 7.02
C LEU A 73 -3.56 -5.61 7.76
N GLU A 74 -4.62 -6.04 7.05
CA GLU A 74 -5.84 -6.57 7.66
C GLU A 74 -5.54 -7.73 8.61
N HIS A 75 -4.64 -8.65 8.24
CA HIS A 75 -4.27 -9.79 9.09
C HIS A 75 -3.48 -9.38 10.35
N PHE A 76 -2.53 -8.44 10.23
CA PHE A 76 -1.67 -8.06 11.36
C PHE A 76 -2.28 -6.99 12.28
N ILE A 77 -3.06 -6.05 11.73
CA ILE A 77 -3.65 -4.94 12.48
C ILE A 77 -5.09 -5.26 12.89
N GLY A 78 -5.86 -5.93 12.03
CA GLY A 78 -7.26 -6.27 12.29
C GLY A 78 -8.23 -5.10 12.05
N GLU A 79 -9.20 -4.95 12.96
CA GLU A 79 -10.29 -3.98 12.87
C GLU A 79 -9.88 -2.50 12.67
N PRO A 80 -8.82 -1.97 13.33
CA PRO A 80 -8.40 -0.58 13.11
C PRO A 80 -8.04 -0.29 11.65
N TYR A 81 -7.54 -1.30 10.93
CA TYR A 81 -7.20 -1.16 9.53
C TYR A 81 -8.43 -1.27 8.62
N ARG A 82 -9.42 -2.10 8.97
CA ARG A 82 -10.71 -2.18 8.25
C ARG A 82 -11.49 -0.86 8.31
N GLU A 83 -11.51 -0.23 9.49
CA GLU A 83 -12.09 1.11 9.68
C GLU A 83 -11.39 2.15 8.79
N TYR A 84 -10.08 2.02 8.62
CA TYR A 84 -9.29 2.89 7.74
C TYR A 84 -9.53 2.61 6.25
N GLU A 85 -9.60 1.36 5.81
CA GLU A 85 -9.95 1.00 4.41
C GLU A 85 -11.34 1.52 4.00
N ARG A 86 -12.26 1.61 4.96
CA ARG A 86 -13.60 2.20 4.79
C ARG A 86 -13.57 3.72 4.57
N ARG A 87 -12.61 4.41 5.16
CA ARG A 87 -12.49 5.88 5.10
C ARG A 87 -11.62 6.35 3.94
N VAL A 88 -10.63 5.54 3.54
CA VAL A 88 -9.60 5.95 2.56
C VAL A 88 -9.59 4.99 1.36
N PRO A 89 -9.76 5.49 0.12
CA PRO A 89 -9.66 4.66 -1.07
C PRO A 89 -8.22 4.19 -1.33
N GLY A 90 -8.06 3.00 -1.94
CA GLY A 90 -6.74 2.43 -2.27
C GLY A 90 -5.99 3.28 -3.30
N TYR A 91 -6.67 3.65 -4.39
CA TYR A 91 -6.16 4.51 -5.47
C TYR A 91 -7.26 5.47 -5.94
N PRO A 92 -6.90 6.69 -6.40
CA PRO A 92 -7.87 7.68 -6.90
C PRO A 92 -8.64 7.20 -8.15
N LEU A 93 -8.12 6.24 -8.90
CA LEU A 93 -8.74 5.72 -10.13
C LEU A 93 -9.47 4.38 -9.97
N MET A 94 -9.28 3.67 -8.85
CA MET A 94 -9.93 2.39 -8.61
C MET A 94 -11.17 2.57 -7.73
N LEU A 95 -12.31 2.78 -8.41
CA LEU A 95 -13.63 2.82 -7.78
C LEU A 95 -14.23 1.41 -7.58
N VAL A 96 -13.69 0.38 -8.25
CA VAL A 96 -14.24 -0.98 -8.26
C VAL A 96 -13.11 -2.01 -8.09
N GLY A 97 -13.31 -3.02 -7.24
CA GLY A 97 -12.36 -4.11 -7.00
C GLY A 97 -11.94 -4.26 -5.53
N PRO A 98 -11.04 -5.21 -5.21
CA PRO A 98 -10.67 -5.50 -3.83
C PRO A 98 -9.86 -4.37 -3.15
N LEU A 99 -9.40 -3.39 -3.92
CA LEU A 99 -8.74 -2.15 -3.48
C LEU A 99 -9.71 -0.95 -3.41
N ALA A 100 -10.97 -1.14 -3.80
CA ALA A 100 -12.00 -0.12 -3.63
C ALA A 100 -12.32 0.05 -2.13
N THR A 101 -12.97 1.16 -1.79
CA THR A 101 -13.49 1.36 -0.44
C THR A 101 -14.52 0.27 -0.14
N LYS A 102 -14.19 -0.65 0.78
CA LYS A 102 -15.11 -1.71 1.24
C LYS A 102 -16.21 -1.07 2.08
N ARG A 103 -17.25 -0.60 1.41
CA ARG A 103 -18.39 0.07 2.03
C ARG A 103 -19.47 -0.94 2.42
N THR A 104 -19.12 -1.99 3.18
CA THR A 104 -20.10 -2.92 3.79
C THR A 104 -19.47 -3.65 4.95
#